data_AF-A0A4R6P2U5-F1
#
_entry.id   AF-A0A4R6P2U5-F1
#
_cell.length_a   1.000
_cell.length_b   1.000
_cell.length_c   1.000
_cell.angle_alpha   90.00
_cell.angle_beta   90.00
_cell.angle_gamma   90.00
#
_symmetry.space_group_name_H-M   'P 1'
#
loop_
_entity.id
_entity.type
_entity.pdbx_description
1 polymer ?
#
loop_
_entity_poly.entity_id
_entity_poly.type
_entity_poly.pdbx_seq_one_letter_code
_entity_poly.pdbx_strand_id
1 'polypeptide(L)'
;MRSMRTLLILLSIIAAVVIVVFVLTVTGDDQTDTTEPRGQSGQPTTIAVSPATPTAARPPTVDMFGNRLEVPAEDAGAALSQTVEERPDPTRPDYLSAAPARLQWQRIWDGAAVPVSGSDGPARIDAGVAEGFARTPQGAALAAMDAIGRAYAAPDPIWQKVVRERFYGGGDTLIDQFARSRASAPGMARYVTVPEGVRVEPGYRDDLAVVQLAVRSTTGYAIATWPMVWVDGDWRIRTPEVIETLWRPATPVASMAGFGRWRQS
;
A
#
# COMPACT_ATOMS: atom_id res chain seq x y z
N MET A 1 22.58 30.61 -16.11
CA MET A 1 21.29 31.25 -15.71
C MET A 1 20.09 30.91 -16.60
N ARG A 2 20.24 30.60 -17.92
CA ARG A 2 19.12 30.16 -18.78
C ARG A 2 18.57 28.75 -18.44
N SER A 3 19.43 27.82 -18.01
CA SER A 3 19.05 26.43 -17.68
C SER A 3 18.14 26.29 -16.43
N MET A 4 18.36 27.13 -15.41
CA MET A 4 17.53 27.12 -14.19
C MET A 4 16.13 27.71 -14.43
N ARG A 5 16.03 28.67 -15.35
CA ARG A 5 14.73 29.21 -15.79
C ARG A 5 13.93 28.17 -16.59
N THR A 6 14.57 27.37 -17.45
CA THR A 6 13.88 26.27 -18.16
C THR A 6 13.46 25.12 -17.26
N LEU A 7 14.24 24.80 -16.21
CA LEU A 7 13.88 23.78 -15.22
C LEU A 7 12.69 24.22 -14.35
N LEU A 8 12.67 25.49 -13.93
CA LEU A 8 11.56 26.07 -13.19
C LEU A 8 10.30 26.16 -14.06
N ILE A 9 10.41 26.51 -15.35
CA ILE A 9 9.27 26.53 -16.27
C ILE A 9 8.70 25.12 -16.50
N LEU A 10 9.53 24.08 -16.61
CA LEU A 10 9.07 22.69 -16.74
C LEU A 10 8.40 22.17 -15.46
N LEU A 11 8.95 22.48 -14.28
CA LEU A 11 8.34 22.10 -13.00
C LEU A 11 6.98 22.78 -12.79
N SER A 12 6.85 24.05 -13.19
CA SER A 12 5.58 24.78 -13.15
C SER A 12 4.53 24.19 -14.09
N ILE A 13 4.93 23.68 -15.26
CA ILE A 13 4.02 23.01 -16.20
C ILE A 13 3.58 21.64 -15.65
N ILE A 14 4.47 20.88 -15.01
CA ILE A 14 4.13 19.58 -14.41
C ILE A 14 3.20 19.75 -13.19
N ALA A 15 3.45 20.74 -12.34
CA ALA A 15 2.53 21.09 -11.26
C ALA A 15 1.16 21.55 -11.79
N ALA A 16 1.14 22.31 -12.88
CA ALA A 16 -0.10 22.73 -13.53
C ALA A 16 -0.91 21.54 -14.10
N VAL A 17 -0.26 20.50 -14.62
CA VAL A 17 -0.95 19.29 -15.12
C VAL A 17 -1.61 18.51 -13.96
N VAL A 18 -0.98 18.44 -12.79
CA VAL A 18 -1.58 17.80 -11.59
C VAL A 18 -2.74 18.63 -11.03
N ILE A 19 -2.66 19.96 -11.10
CA ILE A 19 -3.70 20.89 -10.61
C ILE A 19 -4.92 20.94 -11.54
N VAL A 20 -4.75 20.82 -12.87
CA VAL A 20 -5.90 20.80 -13.81
C VAL A 20 -6.75 19.54 -13.66
N VAL A 21 -6.13 18.39 -13.31
CA VAL A 21 -6.85 17.16 -12.94
C VAL A 21 -7.69 17.36 -11.67
N PHE A 22 -7.30 18.27 -10.77
CA PHE A 22 -7.93 18.52 -9.48
C PHE A 22 -9.17 19.44 -9.55
N VAL A 23 -9.20 20.42 -10.47
CA VAL A 23 -10.28 21.43 -10.52
C VAL A 23 -11.55 20.94 -11.25
N LEU A 24 -11.45 19.98 -12.18
CA LEU A 24 -12.61 19.55 -12.98
C LEU A 24 -13.50 18.48 -12.32
N THR A 25 -13.15 17.97 -11.14
CA THR A 25 -13.91 16.88 -10.47
C THR A 25 -14.69 17.31 -9.24
N VAL A 26 -14.52 18.54 -8.73
CA VAL A 26 -15.12 18.99 -7.47
C VAL A 26 -15.82 20.34 -7.67
N THR A 27 -17.02 20.31 -8.23
CA THR A 27 -17.99 21.39 -8.01
C THR A 27 -19.38 20.76 -8.01
N GLY A 28 -19.94 20.65 -6.82
CA GLY A 28 -21.22 20.01 -6.50
C GLY A 28 -21.42 20.08 -4.99
N ASP A 29 -21.81 21.27 -4.55
CA ASP A 29 -22.05 21.70 -3.17
C ASP A 29 -23.19 20.95 -2.45
N ASP A 30 -23.08 20.91 -1.11
CA ASP A 30 -24.06 21.06 -0.01
C ASP A 30 -25.44 20.34 -0.10
N GLN A 31 -26.08 19.86 0.98
CA GLN A 31 -26.21 20.41 2.33
C GLN A 31 -26.82 19.37 3.30
N THR A 32 -26.59 19.61 4.58
CA THR A 32 -27.10 18.98 5.82
C THR A 32 -28.59 18.63 5.89
N ASP A 33 -28.93 17.59 6.68
CA ASP A 33 -29.96 17.81 7.70
C ASP A 33 -29.85 16.92 8.96
N THR A 34 -30.21 17.52 10.07
CA THR A 34 -30.06 17.06 11.46
C THR A 34 -31.37 16.48 11.98
N THR A 35 -31.38 15.36 12.70
CA THR A 35 -32.40 15.13 13.74
C THR A 35 -31.93 14.16 14.82
N GLU A 36 -31.75 14.68 16.03
CA GLU A 36 -31.64 13.95 17.29
C GLU A 36 -33.04 13.85 17.94
N PRO A 37 -33.36 12.77 18.66
CA PRO A 37 -34.19 12.93 19.86
C PRO A 37 -33.57 12.31 21.12
N ARG A 38 -33.65 13.11 22.18
CA ARG A 38 -33.29 12.84 23.58
C ARG A 38 -34.45 12.13 24.31
N GLY A 39 -34.16 11.14 25.17
CA GLY A 39 -35.17 10.57 26.06
C GLY A 39 -34.76 9.44 27.02
N GLN A 40 -34.22 9.82 28.19
CA GLN A 40 -34.49 9.29 29.55
C GLN A 40 -34.14 7.85 30.01
N SER A 41 -33.27 7.85 31.04
CA SER A 41 -32.97 6.98 32.19
C SER A 41 -33.86 5.77 32.55
N GLY A 42 -33.19 4.64 32.84
CA GLY A 42 -33.74 3.52 33.62
C GLY A 42 -32.71 2.43 34.01
N GLN A 43 -32.29 2.45 35.28
CA GLN A 43 -31.90 1.31 36.16
C GLN A 43 -30.63 0.46 35.85
N PRO A 44 -29.78 0.12 36.85
CA PRO A 44 -28.52 -0.56 36.64
C PRO A 44 -28.75 -2.05 36.36
N THR A 45 -28.51 -2.46 35.12
CA THR A 45 -28.44 -3.86 34.75
C THR A 45 -27.00 -4.33 34.89
N THR A 46 -26.78 -5.34 35.72
CA THR A 46 -25.54 -6.10 35.85
C THR A 46 -24.98 -6.46 34.47
N ILE A 47 -23.88 -5.82 34.06
CA ILE A 47 -23.21 -6.15 32.80
C ILE A 47 -22.46 -7.47 33.03
N ALA A 48 -23.11 -8.57 32.66
CA ALA A 48 -22.41 -9.79 32.31
C ALA A 48 -21.46 -9.43 31.15
N VAL A 49 -20.15 -9.56 31.37
CA VAL A 49 -19.14 -9.41 30.32
C VAL A 49 -19.40 -10.53 29.30
N SER A 50 -20.17 -10.21 28.28
CA SER A 50 -20.27 -11.04 27.08
C SER A 50 -18.89 -11.04 26.43
N PRO A 51 -18.36 -12.20 26.01
CA PRO A 51 -17.13 -12.22 25.21
C PRO A 51 -17.37 -11.33 23.99
N ALA A 52 -16.45 -10.39 23.75
CA ALA A 52 -16.54 -9.43 22.65
C ALA A 52 -16.87 -10.16 21.36
N THR A 53 -18.05 -9.89 20.79
CA THR A 53 -18.38 -10.30 19.43
C THR A 53 -17.27 -9.77 18.53
N PRO A 54 -16.66 -10.58 17.65
CA PRO A 54 -15.72 -10.05 16.67
C PRO A 54 -16.45 -8.93 15.91
N THR A 55 -15.91 -7.71 15.95
CA THR A 55 -16.44 -6.60 15.15
C THR A 55 -16.54 -7.11 13.71
N ALA A 56 -17.77 -7.18 13.18
CA ALA A 56 -18.00 -7.76 11.87
C ALA A 56 -17.31 -6.92 10.80
N ALA A 57 -16.72 -7.58 9.80
CA ALA A 57 -16.12 -6.89 8.66
C ALA A 57 -17.15 -5.95 8.01
N ARG A 58 -16.67 -4.79 7.56
CA ARG A 58 -17.50 -3.80 6.87
C ARG A 58 -17.78 -4.31 5.44
N PRO A 59 -18.85 -3.84 4.77
CA PRO A 59 -19.09 -4.18 3.37
C PRO A 59 -17.85 -3.88 2.49
N PRO A 60 -17.57 -4.72 1.49
CA PRO A 60 -16.45 -4.50 0.58
C PRO A 60 -16.62 -3.17 -0.18
N THR A 61 -15.50 -2.62 -0.65
CA THR A 61 -15.44 -1.40 -1.46
C THR A 61 -14.59 -1.64 -2.71
N VAL A 62 -14.31 -0.59 -3.46
CA VAL A 62 -13.40 -0.63 -4.61
C VAL A 62 -12.37 0.50 -4.55
N ASP A 63 -11.21 0.29 -5.17
CA ASP A 63 -10.30 1.38 -5.48
C ASP A 63 -10.84 2.23 -6.66
N MET A 64 -10.14 3.31 -7.01
CA MET A 64 -10.54 4.20 -8.13
C MET A 64 -10.55 3.53 -9.51
N PHE A 65 -10.01 2.32 -9.63
CA PHE A 65 -10.00 1.53 -10.86
C PHE A 65 -11.00 0.36 -10.82
N GLY A 66 -11.82 0.28 -9.77
CA GLY A 66 -12.84 -0.75 -9.63
C GLY A 66 -12.33 -2.09 -9.09
N ASN A 67 -11.09 -2.17 -8.60
CA ASN A 67 -10.61 -3.40 -7.97
C ASN A 67 -11.25 -3.56 -6.60
N ARG A 68 -11.79 -4.76 -6.34
CA ARG A 68 -12.42 -5.11 -5.07
C ARG A 68 -11.44 -5.01 -3.91
N LEU A 69 -11.86 -4.36 -2.84
CA LEU A 69 -11.15 -4.26 -1.56
C LEU A 69 -12.07 -4.73 -0.44
N GLU A 70 -11.61 -5.68 0.35
CA GLU A 70 -12.26 -6.01 1.61
C GLU A 70 -12.00 -4.89 2.63
N VAL A 71 -12.94 -4.66 3.55
CA VAL A 71 -12.82 -3.61 4.56
C VAL A 71 -12.87 -4.25 5.96
N PRO A 72 -11.71 -4.58 6.55
CA PRO A 72 -11.66 -5.17 7.88
C PRO A 72 -12.28 -4.27 8.94
N ALA A 73 -12.62 -4.83 10.09
CA ALA A 73 -13.08 -4.06 11.24
C ALA A 73 -12.01 -3.08 11.74
N GLU A 74 -10.76 -3.55 11.81
CA GLU A 74 -9.60 -2.73 12.18
C GLU A 74 -9.12 -1.90 10.99
N ASP A 75 -8.91 -0.60 11.20
CA ASP A 75 -8.48 0.31 10.12
C ASP A 75 -7.06 -0.01 9.62
N ALA A 76 -6.22 -0.64 10.44
CA ALA A 76 -4.89 -1.09 10.05
C ALA A 76 -4.89 -2.35 9.19
N GLY A 77 -6.06 -2.96 8.95
CA GLY A 77 -6.22 -4.22 8.24
C GLY A 77 -6.23 -5.45 9.16
N ALA A 78 -6.42 -6.63 8.57
CA ALA A 78 -6.42 -7.91 9.28
C ALA A 78 -5.53 -8.93 8.58
N ALA A 79 -4.59 -9.52 9.32
CA ALA A 79 -3.78 -10.64 8.85
C ALA A 79 -4.65 -11.90 8.67
N LEU A 80 -4.28 -12.76 7.72
CA LEU A 80 -4.93 -14.06 7.50
C LEU A 80 -4.13 -15.17 8.19
N SER A 81 -4.81 -16.24 8.61
CA SER A 81 -4.13 -17.45 9.10
C SER A 81 -3.23 -18.03 8.00
N GLN A 82 -1.97 -18.30 8.35
CA GLN A 82 -0.94 -18.77 7.41
C GLN A 82 -0.95 -20.29 7.26
N THR A 83 -0.94 -20.78 6.02
CA THR A 83 -0.75 -22.19 5.64
C THR A 83 0.48 -22.26 4.75
N VAL A 84 1.57 -22.81 5.28
CA VAL A 84 2.89 -22.79 4.61
C VAL A 84 2.90 -23.69 3.37
N GLU A 85 2.14 -24.78 3.42
CA GLU A 85 2.03 -25.80 2.38
C GLU A 85 1.33 -25.27 1.11
N GLU A 86 0.59 -24.16 1.22
CA GLU A 86 -0.09 -23.50 0.10
C GLU A 86 0.80 -22.51 -0.66
N ARG A 87 2.04 -22.28 -0.21
CA ARG A 87 2.97 -21.37 -0.88
C ARG A 87 3.24 -21.83 -2.31
N PRO A 88 3.42 -20.89 -3.27
CA PRO A 88 3.82 -21.25 -4.62
C PRO A 88 5.11 -22.09 -4.63
N ASP A 89 5.07 -23.20 -5.36
CA ASP A 89 6.21 -24.09 -5.53
C ASP A 89 7.36 -23.36 -6.27
N PRO A 90 8.58 -23.29 -5.68
CA PRO A 90 9.75 -22.64 -6.29
C PRO A 90 10.15 -23.19 -7.66
N THR A 91 9.74 -24.41 -8.02
CA THR A 91 10.04 -25.04 -9.31
C THR A 91 9.11 -24.58 -10.44
N ARG A 92 8.05 -23.83 -10.14
CA ARG A 92 7.11 -23.36 -11.15
C ARG A 92 7.75 -22.32 -12.07
N PRO A 93 7.43 -22.34 -13.38
CA PRO A 93 7.95 -21.36 -14.32
C PRO A 93 7.48 -19.93 -14.04
N ASP A 94 6.34 -19.77 -13.36
CA ASP A 94 5.78 -18.47 -12.95
C ASP A 94 6.15 -18.09 -11.51
N TYR A 95 7.08 -18.77 -10.84
CA TYR A 95 7.37 -18.56 -9.41
C TYR A 95 7.69 -17.09 -9.04
N LEU A 96 8.33 -16.33 -9.92
CA LEU A 96 8.66 -14.92 -9.68
C LEU A 96 7.51 -13.94 -9.95
N SER A 97 6.36 -14.41 -10.40
CA SER A 97 5.20 -13.57 -10.72
C SER A 97 3.86 -14.15 -10.22
N ALA A 98 3.83 -15.41 -9.80
CA ALA A 98 2.66 -16.07 -9.25
C ALA A 98 2.17 -15.35 -7.98
N ALA A 99 0.85 -15.17 -7.89
CA ALA A 99 0.22 -14.64 -6.70
C ALA A 99 0.35 -15.64 -5.53
N PRO A 100 0.50 -15.15 -4.28
CA PRO A 100 0.44 -16.00 -3.11
C PRO A 100 -0.96 -16.61 -2.95
N ALA A 101 -1.04 -17.77 -2.31
CA ALA A 101 -2.32 -18.43 -2.05
C ALA A 101 -3.17 -17.59 -1.07
N ARG A 102 -4.48 -17.60 -1.33
CA ARG A 102 -5.49 -16.85 -0.57
C ARG A 102 -5.18 -15.35 -0.48
N LEU A 103 -4.70 -14.77 -1.59
CA LEU A 103 -4.51 -13.33 -1.72
C LEU A 103 -5.84 -12.59 -1.55
N GLN A 104 -5.83 -11.57 -0.70
CA GLN A 104 -6.92 -10.65 -0.46
C GLN A 104 -6.39 -9.22 -0.43
N TRP A 105 -7.10 -8.32 -1.11
CA TRP A 105 -6.83 -6.90 -1.02
C TRP A 105 -7.71 -6.26 0.04
N GLN A 106 -7.12 -5.45 0.90
CA GLN A 106 -7.81 -4.74 1.96
C GLN A 106 -7.65 -3.24 1.77
N ARG A 107 -8.71 -2.49 2.04
CA ARG A 107 -8.61 -1.05 2.28
C ARG A 107 -8.13 -0.84 3.70
N ILE A 108 -7.03 -0.13 3.86
CA ILE A 108 -6.53 0.34 5.16
C ILE A 108 -6.73 1.84 5.30
N TRP A 109 -7.16 2.25 6.50
CA TRP A 109 -7.56 3.61 6.83
C TRP A 109 -8.40 4.22 5.68
N ASP A 110 -8.11 5.46 5.32
CA ASP A 110 -8.94 6.21 4.36
C ASP A 110 -8.54 6.09 2.89
N GLY A 111 -7.76 5.07 2.49
CA GLY A 111 -7.80 4.74 1.07
C GLY A 111 -6.75 3.83 0.45
N ALA A 112 -5.70 3.42 1.16
CA ALA A 112 -4.70 2.56 0.51
C ALA A 112 -5.19 1.13 0.38
N ALA A 113 -5.01 0.56 -0.82
CA ALA A 113 -5.14 -0.86 -1.07
C ALA A 113 -3.85 -1.56 -0.67
N VAL A 114 -3.92 -2.50 0.28
CA VAL A 114 -2.78 -3.35 0.66
C VAL A 114 -3.13 -4.83 0.55
N PRO A 115 -2.19 -5.67 0.10
CA PRO A 115 -2.44 -7.09 -0.02
C PRO A 115 -2.12 -7.82 1.29
N VAL A 116 -2.95 -8.79 1.62
CA VAL A 116 -2.67 -9.82 2.62
C VAL A 116 -2.83 -11.19 1.94
N SER A 117 -2.14 -12.20 2.44
CA SER A 117 -2.24 -13.56 1.91
C SER A 117 -2.29 -14.56 3.03
N GLY A 118 -2.87 -15.73 2.75
CA GLY A 118 -2.89 -16.85 3.68
C GLY A 118 -1.63 -17.71 3.65
N SER A 119 -0.60 -17.36 2.89
CA SER A 119 0.58 -18.23 2.70
C SER A 119 1.90 -17.48 2.88
N ASP A 120 1.97 -16.22 2.43
CA ASP A 120 3.19 -15.43 2.36
C ASP A 120 3.13 -14.14 3.21
N GLY A 121 2.07 -13.98 4.02
CA GLY A 121 1.92 -12.93 5.02
C GLY A 121 1.06 -11.73 4.60
N PRO A 122 1.01 -10.69 5.44
CA PRO A 122 1.66 -10.63 6.75
C PRO A 122 1.07 -11.65 7.73
N ALA A 123 1.89 -12.20 8.62
CA ALA A 123 1.42 -13.14 9.65
C ALA A 123 0.71 -12.42 10.81
N ARG A 124 1.06 -11.15 11.06
CA ARG A 124 0.39 -10.29 12.05
C ARG A 124 0.47 -8.83 11.67
N ILE A 125 -0.46 -8.05 12.21
CA ILE A 125 -0.45 -6.59 12.17
C ILE A 125 -0.52 -6.14 13.63
N ASP A 126 0.52 -5.46 14.10
CA ASP A 126 0.63 -5.00 15.49
C ASP A 126 0.88 -3.49 15.53
N ALA A 127 0.05 -2.78 16.30
CA ALA A 127 0.08 -1.32 16.42
C ALA A 127 0.21 -0.60 15.06
N GLY A 128 -0.49 -1.10 14.03
CA GLY A 128 -0.49 -0.53 12.68
C GLY A 128 0.67 -0.94 11.76
N VAL A 129 1.60 -1.78 12.22
CA VAL A 129 2.73 -2.30 11.43
C VAL A 129 2.48 -3.77 11.09
N ALA A 130 2.55 -4.15 9.81
CA ALA A 130 2.47 -5.55 9.42
C ALA A 130 3.86 -6.21 9.37
N GLU A 131 3.92 -7.45 9.85
CA GLU A 131 5.16 -8.20 9.99
C GLU A 131 4.95 -9.69 9.74
N GLY A 132 6.07 -10.40 9.55
CA GLY A 132 6.09 -11.85 9.35
C GLY A 132 5.71 -12.23 7.92
N PHE A 133 6.22 -11.49 6.94
CA PHE A 133 6.13 -11.90 5.54
C PHE A 133 7.04 -13.10 5.30
N ALA A 134 6.62 -14.03 4.46
CA ALA A 134 7.43 -15.20 4.17
C ALA A 134 8.72 -14.82 3.43
N ARG A 135 9.79 -15.57 3.67
CA ARG A 135 11.08 -15.41 2.98
C ARG A 135 11.02 -16.00 1.56
N THR A 136 10.13 -15.47 0.74
CA THR A 136 9.79 -15.87 -0.64
C THR A 136 9.71 -14.63 -1.54
N PRO A 137 9.70 -14.77 -2.89
CA PRO A 137 9.41 -13.66 -3.79
C PRO A 137 8.05 -13.02 -3.52
N GLN A 138 7.05 -13.84 -3.19
CA GLN A 138 5.70 -13.39 -2.88
C GLN A 138 5.68 -12.53 -1.61
N GLY A 139 6.30 -13.02 -0.54
CA GLY A 139 6.40 -12.28 0.72
C GLY A 139 7.15 -10.95 0.54
N ALA A 140 8.19 -10.91 -0.29
CA ALA A 140 8.90 -9.67 -0.61
C ALA A 140 8.00 -8.65 -1.31
N ALA A 141 7.19 -9.08 -2.28
CA ALA A 141 6.28 -8.19 -3.00
C ALA A 141 5.12 -7.72 -2.11
N LEU A 142 4.55 -8.60 -1.27
CA LEU A 142 3.55 -8.24 -0.28
C LEU A 142 4.09 -7.18 0.70
N ALA A 143 5.29 -7.40 1.25
CA ALA A 143 5.94 -6.47 2.17
C ALA A 143 6.21 -5.11 1.54
N ALA A 144 6.65 -5.08 0.27
CA ALA A 144 6.87 -3.83 -0.46
C ALA A 144 5.58 -3.00 -0.57
N MET A 145 4.49 -3.63 -1.04
CA MET A 145 3.20 -2.97 -1.22
C MET A 145 2.60 -2.50 0.10
N ASP A 146 2.69 -3.32 1.15
CA ASP A 146 2.20 -2.96 2.48
C ASP A 146 3.00 -1.81 3.10
N ALA A 147 4.34 -1.85 3.05
CA ALA A 147 5.18 -0.77 3.57
C ALA A 147 4.87 0.58 2.93
N ILE A 148 4.68 0.63 1.60
CA ILE A 148 4.31 1.84 0.87
C ILE A 148 2.90 2.30 1.23
N GLY A 149 1.93 1.38 1.23
CA GLY A 149 0.54 1.69 1.55
C GLY A 149 0.40 2.27 2.95
N ARG A 150 1.04 1.66 3.95
CA ARG A 150 1.04 2.15 5.33
C ARG A 150 1.81 3.45 5.50
N ALA A 151 2.94 3.65 4.81
CA ALA A 151 3.69 4.91 4.86
C ALA A 151 2.85 6.12 4.39
N TYR A 152 1.90 5.91 3.48
CA TYR A 152 1.00 6.97 2.99
C TYR A 152 -0.37 7.02 3.64
N ALA A 153 -0.89 5.90 4.16
CA ALA A 153 -2.24 5.83 4.72
C ALA A 153 -2.30 5.93 6.25
N ALA A 154 -1.27 5.45 6.96
CA ALA A 154 -1.33 5.40 8.41
C ALA A 154 -1.33 6.82 9.02
N PRO A 155 -2.05 7.01 10.15
CA PRO A 155 -2.05 8.27 10.88
C PRO A 155 -0.72 8.50 11.62
N ASP A 156 -0.51 9.70 12.15
CA ASP A 156 0.56 9.95 13.11
C ASP A 156 0.29 9.20 14.44
N PRO A 157 1.32 8.65 15.11
CA PRO A 157 2.73 8.54 14.71
C PRO A 157 3.06 7.24 13.96
N ILE A 158 2.05 6.50 13.48
CA ILE A 158 2.18 5.14 12.96
C ILE A 158 2.98 5.11 11.66
N TRP A 159 2.74 6.05 10.73
CA TRP A 159 3.47 6.02 9.45
C TRP A 159 4.99 6.22 9.64
N GLN A 160 5.42 7.03 10.61
CA GLN A 160 6.85 7.18 10.93
C GLN A 160 7.42 5.88 11.49
N LYS A 161 6.65 5.16 12.32
CA LYS A 161 7.03 3.84 12.82
C LYS A 161 7.21 2.86 11.66
N VAL A 162 6.25 2.81 10.73
CA VAL A 162 6.34 2.00 9.51
C VAL A 162 7.61 2.34 8.72
N VAL A 163 7.90 3.62 8.48
CA VAL A 163 9.10 4.03 7.74
C VAL A 163 10.37 3.54 8.44
N ARG A 164 10.48 3.69 9.77
CA ARG A 164 11.66 3.23 10.53
C ARG A 164 11.84 1.72 10.50
N GLU A 165 10.74 0.96 10.55
CA GLU A 165 10.80 -0.48 10.75
C GLU A 165 10.76 -1.28 9.46
N ARG A 166 10.12 -0.76 8.40
CA ARG A 166 9.92 -1.46 7.12
C ARG A 166 10.82 -0.96 6.00
N PHE A 167 11.61 0.10 6.24
CA PHE A 167 12.64 0.56 5.32
C PHE A 167 14.02 0.36 5.96
N TYR A 168 14.99 -0.03 5.15
CA TYR A 168 16.37 -0.24 5.55
C TYR A 168 17.25 0.86 4.96
N GLY A 169 17.78 1.72 5.82
CA GLY A 169 18.54 2.92 5.45
C GLY A 169 17.67 4.17 5.25
N GLY A 170 18.32 5.31 5.02
CA GLY A 170 17.68 6.62 4.80
C GLY A 170 17.42 7.45 6.07
N GLY A 171 17.18 6.80 7.21
CA GLY A 171 17.02 7.48 8.50
C GLY A 171 15.96 8.58 8.50
N ASP A 172 16.21 9.68 9.22
CA ASP A 172 15.28 10.80 9.32
C ASP A 172 15.06 11.51 7.97
N THR A 173 16.04 11.48 7.06
CA THR A 173 15.87 12.07 5.71
C THR A 173 14.75 11.39 4.93
N LEU A 174 14.58 10.07 5.10
CA LEU A 174 13.49 9.34 4.49
C LEU A 174 12.14 9.73 5.12
N ILE A 175 12.09 9.87 6.43
CA ILE A 175 10.90 10.33 7.16
C ILE A 175 10.49 11.73 6.67
N ASP A 176 11.44 12.66 6.58
CA ASP A 176 11.20 14.02 6.10
C ASP A 176 10.66 14.03 4.66
N GLN A 177 11.16 13.14 3.81
CA GLN A 177 10.70 13.03 2.43
C GLN A 177 9.26 12.50 2.35
N PHE A 178 8.90 11.49 3.14
CA PHE A 178 7.51 11.05 3.26
C PHE A 178 6.60 12.14 3.83
N ALA A 179 7.07 12.89 4.85
CA ALA A 179 6.32 14.02 5.40
C ALA A 179 6.04 15.09 4.34
N ARG A 180 7.05 15.46 3.53
CA ARG A 180 6.90 16.39 2.40
C ARG A 180 5.90 15.87 1.37
N SER A 181 6.01 14.59 0.97
CA SER A 181 5.09 13.98 0.00
C SER A 181 3.64 14.02 0.51
N ARG A 182 3.40 13.62 1.75
CA ARG A 182 2.08 13.63 2.39
C ARG A 182 1.49 15.04 2.49
N ALA A 183 2.30 16.04 2.84
CA ALA A 183 1.87 17.42 2.91
C ALA A 183 1.56 18.02 1.52
N SER A 184 2.31 17.64 0.49
CA SER A 184 2.13 18.14 -0.88
C SER A 184 0.89 17.59 -1.58
N ALA A 185 0.42 16.41 -1.17
CA ALA A 185 -0.72 15.73 -1.76
C ALA A 185 -1.66 15.14 -0.68
N PRO A 186 -2.49 15.97 -0.04
CA PRO A 186 -3.49 15.49 0.91
C PRO A 186 -4.39 14.42 0.30
N GLY A 187 -4.58 13.32 1.05
CA GLY A 187 -5.37 12.18 0.60
C GLY A 187 -4.65 11.25 -0.38
N MET A 188 -3.31 11.35 -0.52
CA MET A 188 -2.61 10.53 -1.51
C MET A 188 -2.75 9.01 -1.32
N ALA A 189 -3.10 8.57 -0.11
CA ALA A 189 -3.38 7.16 0.20
C ALA A 189 -4.37 6.52 -0.78
N ARG A 190 -5.38 7.26 -1.25
CA ARG A 190 -6.38 6.76 -2.22
C ARG A 190 -5.78 6.38 -3.57
N TYR A 191 -4.60 6.90 -3.92
CA TYR A 191 -3.87 6.57 -5.14
C TYR A 191 -2.92 5.38 -4.97
N VAL A 192 -2.83 4.79 -3.77
CA VAL A 192 -2.22 3.48 -3.57
C VAL A 192 -3.28 2.43 -3.90
N THR A 193 -3.30 2.00 -5.17
CA THR A 193 -4.31 1.08 -5.72
C THR A 193 -3.74 -0.32 -5.92
N VAL A 194 -4.60 -1.28 -6.25
CA VAL A 194 -4.13 -2.61 -6.70
C VAL A 194 -3.30 -2.43 -7.98
N PRO A 195 -2.06 -2.97 -8.07
CA PRO A 195 -1.25 -2.88 -9.27
C PRO A 195 -1.84 -3.78 -10.37
N GLU A 196 -1.60 -3.38 -11.61
CA GLU A 196 -2.04 -4.10 -12.81
C GLU A 196 -1.21 -5.36 -13.07
N GLY A 197 -0.01 -5.41 -12.48
CA GLY A 197 0.87 -6.55 -12.51
C GLY A 197 1.94 -6.49 -11.43
N VAL A 198 2.35 -7.68 -10.97
CA VAL A 198 3.45 -7.86 -10.01
C VAL A 198 4.48 -8.82 -10.61
N ARG A 199 5.76 -8.49 -10.43
CA ARG A 199 6.89 -9.36 -10.78
C ARG A 199 8.04 -9.15 -9.81
N VAL A 200 8.80 -10.20 -9.53
CA VAL A 200 10.15 -10.12 -8.96
C VAL A 200 11.15 -10.37 -10.08
N GLU A 201 12.16 -9.52 -10.20
CA GLU A 201 13.17 -9.66 -11.25
C GLU A 201 13.96 -10.98 -11.13
N PRO A 202 14.45 -11.53 -12.25
CA PRO A 202 15.42 -12.61 -12.21
C PRO A 202 16.63 -12.27 -11.32
N GLY A 203 17.15 -13.28 -10.61
CA GLY A 203 18.23 -13.07 -9.64
C GLY A 203 17.76 -12.91 -8.19
N TYR A 204 16.47 -13.13 -7.93
CA TYR A 204 15.95 -13.33 -6.57
C TYR A 204 16.83 -14.29 -5.77
N ARG A 205 17.10 -13.91 -4.54
CA ARG A 205 17.68 -14.73 -3.48
C ARG A 205 16.87 -14.53 -2.21
N ASP A 206 16.98 -15.47 -1.28
CA ASP A 206 16.26 -15.41 -0.01
C ASP A 206 16.63 -14.17 0.84
N ASP A 207 17.71 -13.46 0.51
CA ASP A 207 18.14 -12.21 1.15
C ASP A 207 17.91 -10.93 0.33
N LEU A 208 17.61 -11.03 -0.97
CA LEU A 208 17.43 -9.90 -1.87
C LEU A 208 16.38 -10.21 -2.95
N ALA A 209 15.37 -9.35 -3.04
CA ALA A 209 14.40 -9.36 -4.14
C ALA A 209 14.31 -7.97 -4.76
N VAL A 210 14.13 -7.89 -6.08
CA VAL A 210 13.80 -6.62 -6.75
C VAL A 210 12.37 -6.73 -7.26
N VAL A 211 11.45 -6.11 -6.53
CA VAL A 211 10.01 -6.14 -6.82
C VAL A 211 9.69 -5.06 -7.84
N GLN A 212 8.93 -5.42 -8.87
CA GLN A 212 8.38 -4.50 -9.85
C GLN A 212 6.85 -4.53 -9.81
N LEU A 213 6.25 -3.35 -9.74
CA LEU A 213 4.82 -3.14 -9.76
C LEU A 213 4.46 -2.36 -11.03
N ALA A 214 3.59 -2.93 -11.85
CA ALA A 214 2.99 -2.21 -12.97
C ALA A 214 1.79 -1.41 -12.45
N VAL A 215 1.89 -0.08 -12.48
CA VAL A 215 0.82 0.84 -12.06
C VAL A 215 0.29 1.61 -13.26
N ARG A 216 -0.99 2.01 -13.22
CA ARG A 216 -1.57 2.82 -14.29
C ARG A 216 -0.90 4.19 -14.37
N SER A 217 -0.73 4.67 -15.59
CA SER A 217 -0.22 6.01 -15.93
C SER A 217 -1.06 6.61 -17.06
N THR A 218 -0.89 7.90 -17.34
CA THR A 218 -1.65 8.59 -18.40
C THR A 218 -1.44 8.03 -19.79
N THR A 219 -0.29 7.37 -20.05
CA THR A 219 0.08 6.84 -21.37
C THR A 219 0.10 5.30 -21.40
N GLY A 220 -0.49 4.63 -20.41
CA GLY A 220 -0.48 3.17 -20.28
C GLY A 220 -0.06 2.74 -18.88
N TYR A 221 1.09 2.08 -18.76
CA TYR A 221 1.61 1.62 -17.47
C TYR A 221 2.95 2.26 -17.15
N ALA A 222 3.25 2.40 -15.87
CA ALA A 222 4.56 2.76 -15.37
C ALA A 222 5.05 1.68 -14.41
N ILE A 223 6.35 1.39 -14.42
CA ILE A 223 6.95 0.37 -13.54
C ILE A 223 7.61 1.03 -12.34
N ALA A 224 7.07 0.78 -11.15
CA ALA A 224 7.70 1.10 -9.88
C ALA A 224 8.61 -0.05 -9.43
N THR A 225 9.85 0.23 -9.06
CA THR A 225 10.84 -0.79 -8.67
C THR A 225 11.26 -0.61 -7.22
N TRP A 226 11.15 -1.69 -6.44
CA TRP A 226 11.39 -1.71 -5.00
C TRP A 226 12.40 -2.81 -4.66
N PRO A 227 13.67 -2.46 -4.42
CA PRO A 227 14.64 -3.39 -3.88
C PRO A 227 14.26 -3.75 -2.43
N MET A 228 14.21 -5.03 -2.13
CA MET A 228 13.85 -5.59 -0.82
C MET A 228 15.02 -6.38 -0.27
N VAL A 229 15.32 -6.19 1.02
CA VAL A 229 16.36 -6.95 1.74
C VAL A 229 15.75 -7.67 2.93
N TRP A 230 16.23 -8.89 3.20
CA TRP A 230 15.82 -9.65 4.38
C TRP A 230 16.68 -9.26 5.58
N VAL A 231 16.08 -8.60 6.58
CA VAL A 231 16.78 -8.07 7.76
C VAL A 231 15.97 -8.36 9.02
N ASP A 232 16.64 -8.92 10.03
CA ASP A 232 16.05 -9.27 11.33
C ASP A 232 14.77 -10.13 11.25
N GLY A 233 14.70 -11.03 10.25
CA GLY A 233 13.60 -11.97 10.10
C GLY A 233 12.38 -11.45 9.32
N ASP A 234 12.50 -10.33 8.60
CA ASP A 234 11.45 -9.84 7.71
C ASP A 234 12.01 -9.10 6.48
N TRP A 235 11.15 -8.85 5.50
CA TRP A 235 11.48 -8.03 4.33
C TRP A 235 11.39 -6.55 4.65
N ARG A 236 12.39 -5.78 4.24
CA ARG A 236 12.40 -4.30 4.30
C ARG A 236 12.76 -3.71 2.95
N ILE A 237 12.13 -2.59 2.58
CA ILE A 237 12.51 -1.83 1.39
C ILE A 237 13.91 -1.26 1.61
N ARG A 238 14.87 -1.61 0.75
CA ARG A 238 16.20 -1.02 0.78
C ARG A 238 16.14 0.39 0.21
N THR A 239 16.36 1.37 1.08
CA THR A 239 16.42 2.77 0.68
C THR A 239 17.69 3.00 -0.15
N PRO A 240 17.58 3.57 -1.36
CA PRO A 240 18.73 3.92 -2.18
C PRO A 240 19.52 5.08 -1.53
N GLU A 241 20.82 5.15 -1.83
CA GLU A 241 21.70 6.21 -1.30
C GLU A 241 21.21 7.61 -1.69
N VAL A 242 20.74 7.74 -2.94
CA VAL A 242 20.05 8.94 -3.43
C VAL A 242 18.55 8.73 -3.22
N ILE A 243 18.04 9.15 -2.07
CA ILE A 243 16.65 8.91 -1.61
C ILE A 243 15.62 9.37 -2.65
N GLU A 244 15.90 10.46 -3.37
CA GLU A 244 15.04 11.02 -4.42
C GLU A 244 14.76 10.00 -5.55
N THR A 245 15.61 8.99 -5.69
CA THR A 245 15.40 7.91 -6.67
C THR A 245 14.15 7.08 -6.39
N LEU A 246 13.68 6.97 -5.14
CA LEU A 246 12.41 6.32 -4.81
C LEU A 246 11.18 7.05 -5.36
N TRP A 247 11.30 8.38 -5.59
CA TRP A 247 10.24 9.22 -6.14
C TRP A 247 10.44 9.54 -7.61
N ARG A 248 11.42 8.91 -8.29
CA ARG A 248 11.58 9.12 -9.73
C ARG A 248 10.34 8.64 -10.46
N PRO A 249 9.91 9.36 -11.52
CA PRO A 249 8.81 8.89 -12.35
C PRO A 249 9.07 7.45 -12.81
N ALA A 250 8.09 6.60 -12.57
CA ALA A 250 8.13 5.22 -13.01
C ALA A 250 8.25 5.17 -14.55
N THR A 251 9.03 4.22 -15.06
CA THR A 251 9.33 4.13 -16.50
C THR A 251 8.07 3.71 -17.27
N PRO A 252 7.58 4.50 -18.24
CA PRO A 252 6.43 4.11 -19.05
C PRO A 252 6.76 2.88 -19.89
N VAL A 253 5.84 1.91 -19.92
CA VAL A 253 5.96 0.71 -20.75
C VAL A 253 4.66 0.44 -21.51
N ALA A 254 4.80 -0.02 -22.75
CA ALA A 254 3.66 -0.40 -23.60
C ALA A 254 3.13 -1.82 -23.31
N SER A 255 3.87 -2.64 -22.54
CA SER A 255 3.53 -4.04 -22.27
C SER A 255 3.84 -4.42 -20.82
N MET A 256 3.01 -5.30 -20.28
CA MET A 256 3.18 -5.95 -18.97
C MET A 256 3.59 -7.44 -19.13
N ALA A 257 4.24 -7.79 -20.24
CA ALA A 257 4.72 -9.15 -20.46
C ALA A 257 5.60 -9.62 -19.29
N GLY A 258 5.29 -10.81 -18.75
CA GLY A 258 5.99 -11.40 -17.61
C GLY A 258 5.51 -10.95 -16.23
N PHE A 259 4.55 -10.01 -16.14
CA PHE A 259 3.90 -9.68 -14.88
C PHE A 259 2.74 -10.64 -14.58
N GLY A 260 2.62 -11.06 -13.33
CA GLY A 260 1.49 -11.83 -12.84
C GLY A 260 0.36 -10.91 -12.38
N ARG A 261 -0.88 -11.39 -12.52
CA ARG A 261 -2.07 -10.63 -12.07
C ARG A 261 -2.41 -11.00 -10.64
N TRP A 262 -2.28 -10.03 -9.75
CA TRP A 262 -2.54 -10.18 -8.32
C TRP A 262 -3.81 -9.41 -7.97
N ARG A 263 -4.95 -9.81 -8.55
CA ARG A 263 -6.25 -9.23 -8.25
C ARG A 263 -7.22 -10.36 -7.94
N GLN A 264 -8.20 -10.11 -7.07
CA GLN A 264 -9.27 -11.07 -6.84
C GLN A 264 -10.06 -11.24 -8.15
N SER A 265 -10.36 -12.48 -8.50
CA SER A 265 -11.21 -12.85 -9.64
C SER A 265 -12.67 -12.61 -9.33
#